data_AF-A0A528AU10-F1
#
_entry.id   AF-A0A528AU10-F1
#
_cell.length_a   1.000
_cell.length_b   1.000
_cell.length_c   1.000
_cell.angle_alpha   90.00
_cell.angle_beta   90.00
_cell.angle_gamma   90.00
#
_symmetry.space_group_name_H-M   'P 1'
#
loop_
_entity.id
_entity.type
_entity.pdbx_description
1 polymer ?
#
loop_
_entity_poly.entity_id
_entity_poly.type
_entity_poly.pdbx_seq_one_letter_code
_entity_poly.pdbx_strand_id
1 'polypeptide(L)'
;VHRQNEATTGELQRDPSYQAYFQTALDLMTAEDNIAVGSALNGHVYNFWQDKTNVLGLWRRTTVASYKTEKPDWETIIDFDSLSAKEGVK
;
A
#
# COMPACT_ATOMS: atom_id res chain seq x y z
N VAL A 1 13.16 -12.64 -20.72
CA VAL A 1 12.28 -12.32 -19.57
C VAL A 1 10.86 -12.04 -20.02
N HIS A 2 10.58 -10.96 -20.78
CA HIS A 2 9.20 -10.62 -21.20
C HIS A 2 8.39 -11.78 -21.80
N ARG A 3 8.96 -12.52 -22.78
CA ARG A 3 8.31 -13.70 -23.35
C ARG A 3 7.94 -14.78 -22.32
N GLN A 4 8.79 -14.98 -21.31
CA GLN A 4 8.52 -15.98 -20.26
C GLN A 4 7.45 -15.46 -19.29
N ASN A 5 7.47 -14.17 -18.95
CA ASN A 5 6.42 -13.55 -18.15
C ASN A 5 5.05 -13.67 -18.83
N GLU A 6 4.96 -13.35 -20.12
CA GLU A 6 3.72 -13.48 -20.90
C GLU A 6 3.19 -14.90 -20.91
N ALA A 7 4.07 -15.89 -21.11
CA ALA A 7 3.69 -17.31 -21.10
C ALA A 7 3.13 -17.73 -19.73
N THR A 8 3.83 -17.40 -18.64
CA THR A 8 3.41 -17.79 -17.29
C THR A 8 2.18 -17.02 -16.81
N THR A 9 2.10 -15.71 -17.03
CA THR A 9 0.93 -14.90 -16.69
C THR A 9 -0.30 -15.39 -17.45
N GLY A 10 -0.17 -15.65 -18.75
CA GLY A 10 -1.26 -16.16 -19.57
C GLY A 10 -1.75 -17.53 -19.10
N GLU A 11 -0.85 -18.40 -18.63
CA GLU A 11 -1.23 -19.70 -18.09
C GLU A 11 -1.98 -19.58 -16.75
N LEU A 12 -1.44 -18.81 -15.80
CA LEU A 12 -2.04 -18.62 -14.48
C LEU A 12 -3.41 -17.92 -14.55
N GLN A 13 -3.58 -16.95 -15.45
CA GLN A 13 -4.84 -16.22 -15.61
C GLN A 13 -5.96 -17.01 -16.28
N ARG A 14 -5.64 -18.12 -16.96
CA ARG A 14 -6.65 -19.01 -17.57
C ARG A 14 -7.28 -19.96 -16.56
N ASP A 15 -6.69 -20.12 -15.37
CA ASP A 15 -7.30 -20.93 -14.32
C ASP A 15 -8.65 -20.30 -13.92
N PRO A 16 -9.77 -21.05 -13.95
CA PRO A 16 -11.09 -20.52 -13.58
C PRO A 16 -11.16 -19.93 -12.15
N SER A 17 -10.28 -20.37 -11.26
CA SER A 17 -10.19 -19.87 -9.88
C SER A 17 -9.42 -18.56 -9.75
N TYR A 18 -8.62 -18.18 -10.76
CA TYR A 18 -7.73 -17.02 -10.72
C TYR A 18 -8.45 -15.75 -10.30
N GLN A 19 -9.58 -15.43 -10.95
CA GLN A 19 -10.26 -14.16 -10.72
C GLN A 19 -10.77 -14.03 -9.28
N ALA A 20 -11.27 -15.12 -8.70
CA ALA A 20 -11.77 -15.12 -7.33
C ALA A 20 -10.63 -14.92 -6.32
N TYR A 21 -9.50 -15.60 -6.53
CA TYR A 21 -8.31 -15.44 -5.67
C TYR A 21 -7.68 -14.06 -5.81
N PHE A 22 -7.58 -13.55 -7.04
CA PHE A 22 -7.08 -12.22 -7.30
C PHE A 22 -7.92 -11.16 -6.59
N GLN A 23 -9.25 -11.24 -6.70
CA GLN A 23 -10.13 -10.28 -6.05
C GLN A 23 -10.03 -10.35 -4.52
N THR A 24 -9.99 -11.55 -3.96
CA THR A 24 -9.82 -11.76 -2.50
C THR A 24 -8.50 -11.16 -2.01
N ALA A 25 -7.40 -11.41 -2.73
CA ALA A 25 -6.10 -10.87 -2.38
C ALA A 25 -6.08 -9.34 -2.51
N LEU A 26 -6.67 -8.79 -3.57
CA LEU A 26 -6.77 -7.35 -3.78
C LEU A 26 -7.56 -6.68 -2.65
N ASP A 27 -8.70 -7.24 -2.26
CA ASP A 27 -9.53 -6.70 -1.18
C ASP A 27 -8.80 -6.72 0.16
N LEU A 28 -8.05 -7.78 0.46
CA LEU A 28 -7.24 -7.87 1.68
C LEU A 28 -6.06 -6.89 1.68
N MET A 29 -5.33 -6.80 0.56
CA MET A 29 -4.17 -5.91 0.42
C MET A 29 -4.54 -4.43 0.42
N THR A 30 -5.79 -4.11 0.08
CA THR A 30 -6.28 -2.73 0.01
C THR A 30 -7.35 -2.42 1.04
N ALA A 31 -7.43 -3.25 2.09
CA ALA A 31 -8.38 -3.07 3.17
C ALA A 31 -8.08 -1.79 3.97
N GLU A 32 -9.11 -0.98 4.19
CA GLU A 32 -9.00 0.33 4.86
C GLU A 32 -8.94 0.21 6.39
N ASP A 33 -9.28 -0.96 6.94
CA ASP A 33 -9.25 -1.28 8.37
C ASP A 33 -7.93 -1.90 8.84
N ASN A 34 -6.89 -1.85 8.00
CA ASN A 34 -5.55 -2.29 8.35
C ASN A 34 -4.99 -1.48 9.53
N ILE A 35 -4.34 -2.17 10.47
CA ILE A 35 -3.68 -1.53 11.61
C ILE A 35 -2.46 -0.76 11.11
N ALA A 36 -2.40 0.54 11.38
CA ALA A 36 -1.31 1.43 10.98
C ALA A 36 -0.04 1.20 11.84
N VAL A 37 0.52 -0.01 11.82
CA VAL A 37 1.72 -0.39 12.56
C VAL A 37 2.90 0.48 12.13
N GLY A 38 3.63 1.02 13.11
CA GLY A 38 4.73 1.93 12.85
C GLY A 38 5.83 1.84 13.90
N SER A 39 7.01 2.39 13.57
CA SER A 39 8.13 2.50 14.49
C SER A 39 8.09 3.82 15.25
N ALA A 40 8.28 3.77 16.57
CA ALA A 40 8.33 4.95 17.41
C ALA A 40 9.77 5.49 17.50
N LEU A 41 9.96 6.76 17.18
CA LEU A 41 11.26 7.44 17.24
C LEU A 41 11.06 8.93 17.54
N ASN A 42 11.81 9.47 18.50
CA ASN A 42 11.82 10.90 18.85
C ASN A 42 10.40 11.52 18.99
N GLY A 43 9.53 10.86 19.76
CA GLY A 43 8.17 11.34 20.07
C GLY A 43 7.14 11.15 18.96
N HIS A 44 7.52 10.54 17.83
CA HIS A 44 6.64 10.28 16.69
C HIS A 44 6.55 8.78 16.40
N VAL A 45 5.45 8.38 15.77
CA VAL A 45 5.28 7.07 15.15
C VAL A 45 5.34 7.26 13.63
N TYR A 46 6.23 6.52 12.98
CA TYR A 46 6.38 6.51 11.52
C TYR A 46 5.72 5.26 10.95
N ASN A 47 4.87 5.45 9.96
CA ASN A 47 4.10 4.40 9.32
C ASN A 47 4.23 4.52 7.80
N PHE A 48 4.28 3.37 7.14
CA PHE A 48 4.11 3.27 5.70
C PHE A 48 2.71 2.74 5.43
N TRP A 49 1.97 3.41 4.55
CA TRP A 49 0.55 3.15 4.32
C TRP A 49 0.26 2.95 2.85
N GLN A 50 -0.47 1.89 2.52
CA GLN A 50 -0.96 1.61 1.17
C GLN A 50 -2.45 1.27 1.25
N ASP A 51 -3.20 1.75 0.27
CA ASP A 51 -4.63 1.48 0.14
C ASP A 51 -5.05 1.59 -1.35
N LYS A 52 -6.35 1.56 -1.63
CA LYS A 52 -6.90 1.67 -3.00
C LYS A 52 -6.56 3.00 -3.69
N THR A 53 -6.29 4.06 -2.92
CA THR A 53 -5.99 5.40 -3.40
C THR A 53 -4.47 5.64 -3.47
N ASN A 54 -3.74 5.20 -2.45
CA ASN A 54 -2.30 5.34 -2.30
C ASN A 54 -1.62 4.01 -2.63
N VAL A 55 -1.53 3.69 -3.93
CA VAL A 55 -1.09 2.37 -4.42
C VAL A 55 0.41 2.18 -4.20
N LEU A 56 1.21 3.19 -4.55
CA LEU A 56 2.65 3.19 -4.26
C LEU A 56 2.94 3.55 -2.80
N GLY A 57 2.00 4.25 -2.16
CA GLY A 57 1.92 4.40 -0.72
C GLY A 57 2.36 5.76 -0.19
N LEU A 58 2.09 5.97 1.09
CA LEU A 58 2.46 7.15 1.85
C LEU A 58 3.45 6.77 2.94
N TRP A 59 4.57 7.48 3.00
CA TRP A 59 5.37 7.54 4.21
C TRP A 59 4.90 8.72 5.06
N ARG A 60 4.37 8.41 6.24
CA ARG A 60 3.70 9.38 7.12
C ARG A 60 4.15 9.22 8.57
N ARG A 61 3.93 10.26 9.37
CA ARG A 61 4.17 10.24 10.81
C ARG A 61 3.03 10.87 11.59
N THR A 62 2.94 10.54 12.87
CA THR A 62 2.07 11.23 13.82
C THR A 62 2.77 11.29 15.18
N THR A 63 2.28 12.11 16.11
CA THR A 63 2.80 12.11 17.48
C THR A 63 2.40 10.83 18.20
N VAL A 64 3.21 10.35 19.16
CA VAL A 64 2.85 9.18 19.99
C VAL A 64 1.52 9.40 20.74
N ALA A 65 1.19 10.64 21.10
CA ALA A 65 -0.08 10.96 21.73
C ALA A 65 -1.26 10.76 20.77
N SER A 66 -1.17 11.29 19.55
CA SER A 66 -2.21 11.16 18.53
C SER A 66 -2.37 9.71 18.04
N TYR A 67 -1.27 8.96 17.92
CA TYR A 67 -1.28 7.54 17.56
C TYR A 67 -2.14 6.66 18.48
N LYS A 68 -2.32 7.06 19.75
CA LYS A 68 -3.12 6.32 20.74
C LYS A 68 -4.63 6.61 20.66
N THR A 69 -5.03 7.51 19.78
CA THR A 69 -6.45 7.83 19.55
C THR A 69 -7.04 6.93 18.47
N GLU A 70 -8.37 6.85 18.39
CA GLU A 70 -9.05 6.10 17.32
C GLU A 70 -8.78 6.65 15.92
N LYS A 71 -8.47 7.95 15.83
CA LYS A 71 -8.20 8.64 14.56
C LYS A 71 -6.93 9.48 14.68
N PRO A 72 -5.75 8.85 14.56
CA PRO A 72 -4.49 9.58 14.57
C PRO A 72 -4.42 10.61 13.44
N ASP A 73 -3.86 11.78 13.75
CA ASP A 73 -3.64 12.85 12.79
C ASP A 73 -2.28 12.63 12.12
N TRP A 74 -2.31 12.22 10.86
CA TRP A 74 -1.12 11.82 10.11
C TRP A 74 -0.60 12.97 9.25
N GLU A 75 0.69 13.25 9.39
CA GLU A 75 1.45 14.14 8.50
C GLU A 75 2.17 13.30 7.44
N THR A 76 1.83 13.51 6.16
CA THR A 76 2.53 12.88 5.04
C THR A 76 3.92 13.51 4.86
N ILE A 77 4.96 12.68 4.86
CA ILE A 77 6.35 13.08 4.62
C ILE A 77 6.66 12.90 3.13
N ILE A 78 6.32 11.74 2.56
CA ILE A 78 6.46 11.43 1.13
C ILE A 78 5.19 10.73 0.65
N ASP A 79 4.66 11.23 -0.47
CA ASP A 79 3.65 10.57 -1.28
C ASP A 79 4.35 9.98 -2.52
N PHE A 80 4.42 8.64 -2.59
CA PHE A 80 5.12 7.94 -3.66
C PHE A 80 4.33 7.94 -4.97
N ASP A 81 3.00 7.99 -4.91
CA ASP A 81 2.15 8.09 -6.09
C ASP A 81 2.36 9.45 -6.79
N SER A 82 2.37 10.54 -6.00
CA SER A 82 2.71 11.88 -6.48
C SER A 82 4.15 11.98 -6.99
N LEU A 83 5.10 11.30 -6.36
CA LEU A 83 6.50 11.29 -6.78
C LEU A 83 6.67 10.58 -8.13
N SER A 84 6.15 9.35 -8.25
CA SER A 84 6.14 8.56 -9.49
C SER A 84 5.54 9.32 -10.66
N ALA A 85 4.41 10.00 -10.44
CA ALA A 85 3.75 10.81 -11.46
C ALA A 85 4.63 11.97 -11.96
N LYS A 86 5.43 12.58 -11.08
CA LYS A 86 6.35 13.68 -11.43
C LYS A 86 7.60 13.19 -12.15
N GLU A 87 8.13 12.04 -11.77
CA GLU A 87 9.32 11.46 -12.38
C GLU A 87 9.02 10.72 -13.70
N GLY A 88 7.74 10.48 -14.00
CA GLY A 88 7.32 9.78 -15.21
C GLY A 88 7.59 8.28 -15.17
N VAL A 89 7.83 7.73 -13.98
CA VAL A 89 8.08 6.30 -13.78
C VAL A 89 6.81 5.69 -13.21
N LYS A 90 6.01 5.02 -14.05
CA LYS A 90 4.88 4.18 -13.63
C LYS A 90 5.29 2.72 -13.58
#